data_AF-A0AAF0TVD3-F1
#
_entry.id   AF-A0AAF0TVD3-F1
#
_cell.length_a   1.000
_cell.length_b   1.000
_cell.length_c   1.000
_cell.angle_alpha   90.00
_cell.angle_beta   90.00
_cell.angle_gamma   90.00
#
_symmetry.space_group_name_H-M   'P 1'
#
loop_
_entity.id
_entity.type
_entity.pdbx_description
1 polymer ?
#
loop_
_entity_poly.entity_id
_entity_poly.type
_entity_poly.pdbx_seq_one_letter_code
_entity_poly.pdbx_strand_id
1 'polypeptide(L)'
;MEKGNVLMKKYELGKLLGQGNFGKVYYGRDLKSGQTVAIKVIDKEKVQKAGLTEQTKREISVMAMVKHPHVVQLYEVMATKSKIYFVIEHAKGGELFNKLTKGRLKEDVARKLFQQLINAVEFCHSRDVYHRDLKPENLLLDENGNLKVSDFGLSALAESKRQDGLLHTTCGTPAYVAPEVISRKGYEGVKADIWSCGVILFVLLAGYLPFYDSNLMNLYRKICRAECKCPNWFPLEVRKLLSRILDPNPHKRISIAKIKESSWFKKGLGSRHVGTKQVVNRNVIADGDAVSSSNSENSTSSSDTKLELIKPAIISAFNINCGFDLSGLFINNDHKEELRFTSVKPAPVIISKLVEVGRSLNLEIKKKEGGFLRLVGLNESRYETLCIGLQIFEISESHYFIELSRSSGDAIDYQNMLTQTIRPALEEIVLAWQGVQSHQQ
;
A
#
# COMPACT_ATOMS: atom_id res chain seq x y z
N MET A 1 33.10 1.26 -22.03
CA MET A 1 32.79 0.70 -20.69
C MET A 1 32.55 1.88 -19.76
N GLU A 2 31.29 2.20 -19.47
CA GLU A 2 30.97 3.27 -18.51
C GLU A 2 31.51 2.87 -17.13
N LYS A 3 32.32 3.73 -16.51
CA LYS A 3 32.77 3.55 -15.14
C LYS A 3 31.53 3.51 -14.24
N GLY A 4 31.14 2.33 -13.78
CA GLY A 4 30.07 2.17 -12.80
C GLY A 4 30.35 3.06 -11.58
N ASN A 5 29.36 3.81 -11.12
CA ASN A 5 29.50 4.67 -9.95
C ASN A 5 29.71 3.79 -8.71
N VAL A 6 30.97 3.66 -8.28
CA VAL A 6 31.31 2.89 -7.08
C VAL A 6 31.01 3.73 -5.84
N LEU A 7 30.01 3.32 -5.07
CA LEU A 7 29.67 3.92 -3.79
C LEU A 7 30.63 3.47 -2.71
N MET A 8 31.29 4.44 -2.10
CA MET A 8 32.19 4.27 -0.95
C MET A 8 33.26 3.18 -1.13
N LYS A 9 33.68 2.93 -2.38
CA LYS A 9 34.63 1.86 -2.75
C LYS A 9 34.20 0.44 -2.34
N LYS A 10 32.92 0.23 -1.98
CA LYS A 10 32.39 -1.07 -1.52
C LYS A 10 31.36 -1.65 -2.47
N TYR A 11 30.48 -0.80 -3.02
CA TYR A 11 29.35 -1.25 -3.81
C TYR A 11 29.37 -0.60 -5.19
N GLU A 12 29.23 -1.40 -6.23
CA GLU A 12 28.96 -0.92 -7.57
C GLU A 12 27.46 -0.62 -7.71
N LEU A 13 27.08 0.63 -7.97
CA LEU A 13 25.69 0.96 -8.28
C LEU A 13 25.38 0.60 -9.73
N GLY A 14 24.26 -0.08 -9.92
CA GLY A 14 23.66 -0.31 -11.22
C GLY A 14 22.37 0.48 -11.40
N LYS A 15 21.46 -0.13 -12.16
CA LYS A 15 20.18 0.48 -12.57
C LYS A 15 19.31 0.89 -11.37
N LEU A 16 18.47 1.89 -11.58
CA LEU A 16 17.39 2.24 -10.66
C LEU A 16 16.40 1.06 -10.58
N LEU A 17 16.07 0.62 -9.37
CA LEU A 17 15.07 -0.40 -9.08
C LEU A 17 13.72 0.20 -8.67
N GLY A 18 13.70 1.43 -8.17
CA GLY A 18 12.46 2.11 -7.79
C GLY A 18 12.69 3.49 -7.18
N GLN A 19 11.64 4.29 -7.04
CA GLN A 19 11.69 5.62 -6.42
C GLN A 19 10.49 5.81 -5.48
N GLY A 20 10.75 6.24 -4.24
CA GLY A 20 9.73 6.62 -3.27
C GLY A 20 9.84 8.10 -2.87
N ASN A 21 8.94 8.54 -1.98
CA ASN A 21 8.86 9.94 -1.55
C ASN A 21 10.18 10.49 -1.00
N PHE A 22 10.89 9.69 -0.21
CA PHE A 22 12.09 10.12 0.51
C PHE A 22 13.41 9.68 -0.14
N GLY A 23 13.36 8.91 -1.23
CA GLY A 23 14.58 8.32 -1.77
C GLY A 23 14.41 7.45 -3.01
N LYS A 24 15.53 7.01 -3.55
CA LYS A 24 15.64 6.14 -4.72
C LYS A 24 16.28 4.82 -4.33
N VAL A 25 15.82 3.71 -4.90
CA VAL A 25 16.40 2.38 -4.68
C VAL A 25 17.13 1.97 -5.94
N TYR A 26 18.41 1.62 -5.81
CA TYR A 26 19.26 1.18 -6.91
C TYR A 26 19.65 -0.28 -6.73
N TYR A 27 19.87 -0.96 -7.84
CA TYR A 27 20.57 -2.23 -7.84
C TYR A 27 22.02 -1.96 -7.43
N GLY A 28 22.59 -2.85 -6.64
CA GLY A 28 23.98 -2.81 -6.27
C GLY A 28 24.63 -4.19 -6.32
N ARG A 29 25.96 -4.19 -6.44
CA ARG A 29 26.78 -5.38 -6.25
C ARG A 29 27.86 -5.08 -5.22
N ASP A 30 27.95 -5.89 -4.18
CA ASP A 30 29.08 -5.86 -3.25
C ASP A 30 30.34 -6.30 -4.01
N LEU A 31 31.36 -5.44 -4.05
CA LEU A 31 32.61 -5.70 -4.75
C LEU A 31 33.45 -6.80 -4.08
N LYS A 32 33.25 -7.05 -2.78
CA LYS A 32 34.01 -8.06 -2.03
C LYS A 32 33.44 -9.46 -2.24
N SER A 33 32.13 -9.61 -2.07
CA SER A 33 31.45 -10.92 -2.14
C SER A 33 30.88 -11.24 -3.52
N GLY A 34 30.70 -10.24 -4.39
CA GLY A 34 29.93 -10.37 -5.62
C GLY A 34 28.41 -10.45 -5.40
N GLN A 35 27.94 -10.38 -4.15
CA GLN A 35 26.53 -10.49 -3.82
C GLN A 35 25.72 -9.32 -4.37
N THR A 36 24.56 -9.62 -4.95
CA THR A 36 23.60 -8.59 -5.40
C THR A 36 22.83 -8.02 -4.23
N VAL A 37 22.71 -6.70 -4.16
CA VAL A 37 22.03 -5.95 -3.10
C VAL A 37 21.09 -4.90 -3.70
N ALA A 38 20.16 -4.40 -2.89
CA ALA A 38 19.42 -3.19 -3.20
C ALA A 38 19.92 -2.05 -2.29
N ILE A 39 20.14 -0.87 -2.86
CA ILE A 39 20.71 0.30 -2.18
C ILE A 39 19.67 1.40 -2.18
N LYS A 40 19.00 1.61 -1.04
CA LYS A 40 18.05 2.71 -0.84
C LYS A 40 18.80 3.97 -0.43
N VAL A 41 18.71 5.01 -1.24
CA VAL A 41 19.36 6.30 -1.06
C VAL A 41 18.33 7.32 -0.59
N ILE A 42 18.49 7.79 0.64
CA ILE A 42 17.60 8.74 1.30
C ILE A 42 18.30 10.10 1.41
N ASP A 43 17.56 11.17 1.16
CA ASP A 43 18.05 12.54 1.29
C ASP A 43 17.90 13.06 2.73
N LYS A 44 19.01 13.43 3.38
CA LYS A 44 19.00 13.91 4.77
C LYS A 44 18.24 15.22 4.93
N GLU A 45 18.33 16.11 3.95
CA GLU A 45 17.63 17.39 4.00
C GLU A 45 16.12 17.19 3.91
N LYS A 46 15.67 16.27 3.05
CA LYS A 46 14.23 15.92 2.97
C LYS A 46 13.72 15.31 4.27
N VAL A 47 14.49 14.42 4.89
CA VAL A 47 14.14 13.81 6.19
C VAL A 47 14.07 14.87 7.28
N GLN A 48 15.05 15.79 7.32
CA GLN A 48 15.10 16.85 8.31
C GLN A 48 13.96 17.86 8.14
N LYS A 49 13.68 18.32 6.91
CA LYS A 49 12.55 19.21 6.59
C LYS A 49 11.22 18.58 6.94
N ALA A 50 11.09 17.26 6.84
CA ALA A 50 9.90 16.53 7.25
C ALA A 50 9.83 16.25 8.77
N GLY A 51 10.86 16.59 9.55
CA GLY A 51 10.91 16.30 10.99
C GLY A 51 11.07 14.82 11.34
N LEU A 52 11.59 14.01 10.41
CA LEU A 52 11.58 12.54 10.48
C LEU A 52 12.92 11.93 10.94
N THR A 53 13.87 12.73 11.43
CA THR A 53 15.23 12.29 11.76
C THR A 53 15.25 11.20 12.85
N GLU A 54 14.57 11.42 13.97
CA GLU A 54 14.57 10.46 15.09
C GLU A 54 13.82 9.16 14.72
N GLN A 55 12.77 9.29 13.93
CA GLN A 55 12.02 8.14 13.42
C GLN A 55 12.88 7.30 12.47
N THR A 56 13.66 7.95 11.60
CA THR A 56 14.61 7.26 10.70
C THR A 56 15.69 6.51 11.51
N LYS A 57 16.20 7.08 12.61
CA LYS A 57 17.17 6.38 13.49
C LYS A 57 16.55 5.19 14.20
N ARG A 58 15.33 5.34 14.73
CA ARG A 58 14.58 4.26 15.37
C ARG A 58 14.34 3.12 14.38
N GLU A 59 13.96 3.45 13.16
CA GLU A 59 13.76 2.50 12.07
C GLU A 59 15.02 1.71 11.75
N ILE A 60 16.17 2.38 11.54
CA ILE A 60 17.46 1.71 11.30
C ILE A 60 17.75 0.71 12.41
N SER A 61 17.50 1.09 13.66
CA SER A 61 17.70 0.23 14.82
C SER A 61 16.78 -0.98 14.77
N VAL A 62 15.51 -0.80 14.43
CA VAL A 62 14.53 -1.88 14.25
C VAL A 62 14.94 -2.83 13.13
N MET A 63 15.25 -2.32 11.94
CA MET A 63 15.66 -3.14 10.79
C MET A 63 16.93 -3.94 11.06
N ALA A 64 17.86 -3.39 11.85
CA ALA A 64 19.08 -4.09 12.24
C ALA A 64 18.81 -5.29 13.18
N MET A 65 17.72 -5.24 13.97
CA MET A 65 17.33 -6.30 14.90
C MET A 65 16.43 -7.37 14.25
N VAL A 66 15.76 -7.05 13.15
CA VAL A 66 14.81 -7.96 12.47
C VAL A 66 15.57 -8.86 11.50
N LYS A 67 15.79 -10.12 11.91
CA LYS A 67 16.37 -11.17 11.07
C LYS A 67 15.38 -12.32 10.91
N HIS A 68 14.71 -12.38 9.76
CA HIS A 68 13.71 -13.39 9.45
C HIS A 68 13.76 -13.77 7.96
N PRO A 69 13.63 -15.06 7.59
CA PRO A 69 13.73 -15.50 6.20
C PRO A 69 12.73 -14.83 5.24
N HIS A 70 11.60 -14.36 5.75
CA HIS A 70 10.54 -13.71 4.96
C HIS A 70 10.43 -12.19 5.17
N VAL A 71 11.44 -11.56 5.78
CA VAL A 71 11.55 -10.10 5.87
C VAL A 71 12.84 -9.68 5.18
N VAL A 72 12.80 -8.59 4.41
CA VAL A 72 13.99 -8.04 3.74
C VAL A 72 15.03 -7.65 4.79
N GLN A 73 16.22 -8.23 4.69
CA GLN A 73 17.29 -7.99 5.64
C GLN A 73 18.05 -6.69 5.34
N LEU A 74 18.36 -5.92 6.38
CA LEU A 74 19.35 -4.85 6.34
C LEU A 74 20.76 -5.42 6.52
N TYR A 75 21.64 -5.16 5.56
CA TYR A 75 23.04 -5.59 5.62
C TYR A 75 23.94 -4.50 6.21
N GLU A 76 23.80 -3.27 5.74
CA GLU A 76 24.66 -2.16 6.15
C GLU A 76 23.92 -0.82 5.99
N VAL A 77 24.25 0.14 6.86
CA VAL A 77 23.87 1.55 6.68
C VAL A 77 25.14 2.37 6.51
N MET A 78 25.19 3.13 5.42
CA MET A 78 26.25 4.12 5.18
C MET A 78 25.66 5.53 5.13
N ALA A 79 26.47 6.55 5.38
CA ALA A 79 26.01 7.93 5.32
C ALA A 79 27.10 8.87 4.77
N THR A 80 26.67 9.90 4.04
CA THR A 80 27.49 11.08 3.68
C THR A 80 26.97 12.30 4.43
N LYS A 81 27.52 13.49 4.15
CA LYS A 81 26.98 14.76 4.65
C LYS A 81 25.52 14.98 4.24
N SER A 82 25.12 14.55 3.04
CA SER A 82 23.79 14.84 2.46
C SER A 82 22.87 13.63 2.29
N LYS A 83 23.38 12.40 2.33
CA LYS A 83 22.60 11.19 2.02
C LYS A 83 22.79 10.10 3.08
N ILE A 84 21.79 9.22 3.20
CA ILE A 84 21.84 7.95 3.92
C ILE A 84 21.61 6.82 2.92
N TYR A 85 22.34 5.73 3.04
CA TYR A 85 22.30 4.58 2.15
C TYR A 85 21.97 3.33 2.97
N PHE A 86 20.84 2.68 2.71
CA PHE A 86 20.52 1.37 3.26
C PHE A 86 20.88 0.31 2.23
N VAL A 87 21.85 -0.54 2.57
CA VAL A 87 22.18 -1.74 1.79
C VAL A 87 21.33 -2.87 2.33
N ILE A 88 20.38 -3.33 1.53
CA ILE A 88 19.38 -4.32 1.91
C ILE A 88 19.40 -5.52 0.94
N GLU A 89 18.76 -6.60 1.37
CA GLU A 89 18.57 -7.79 0.55
C GLU A 89 17.85 -7.47 -0.77
N HIS A 90 18.40 -7.98 -1.88
CA HIS A 90 17.79 -7.88 -3.20
C HIS A 90 16.86 -9.07 -3.48
N ALA A 91 15.54 -8.82 -3.44
CA ALA A 91 14.52 -9.80 -3.78
C ALA A 91 14.40 -9.99 -5.31
N LYS A 92 15.18 -10.92 -5.86
CA LYS A 92 15.33 -11.12 -7.32
C LYS A 92 14.04 -11.52 -8.07
N GLY A 93 13.06 -12.08 -7.36
CA GLY A 93 11.77 -12.48 -7.93
C GLY A 93 10.80 -11.31 -8.17
N GLY A 94 11.18 -10.09 -7.75
CA GLY A 94 10.39 -8.87 -7.95
C GLY A 94 9.13 -8.82 -7.09
N GLU A 95 8.22 -7.92 -7.44
CA GLU A 95 6.96 -7.73 -6.71
C GLU A 95 6.02 -8.93 -6.90
N LEU A 96 5.37 -9.37 -5.81
CA LEU A 96 4.36 -10.41 -5.83
C LEU A 96 3.19 -10.04 -6.76
N PHE A 97 2.85 -8.76 -6.84
CA PHE A 97 1.77 -8.26 -7.67
C PHE A 97 1.97 -8.52 -9.16
N ASN A 98 3.23 -8.54 -9.65
CA ASN A 98 3.53 -8.90 -11.04
C ASN A 98 3.14 -10.35 -11.40
N LYS A 99 2.95 -11.21 -10.40
CA LYS A 99 2.35 -12.54 -10.63
C LYS A 99 0.83 -12.49 -10.70
N LEU A 100 0.19 -11.54 -10.00
CA LEU A 100 -1.27 -11.36 -9.98
C LEU A 100 -1.82 -10.69 -11.24
N THR A 101 -1.02 -9.91 -11.95
CA THR A 101 -1.40 -9.37 -13.27
C THR A 101 -1.68 -10.48 -14.29
N LYS A 102 -1.15 -11.69 -14.06
CA LYS A 102 -1.42 -12.90 -14.85
C LYS A 102 -2.69 -13.65 -14.40
N GLY A 103 -3.38 -13.17 -13.37
CA GLY A 103 -4.57 -13.77 -12.78
C GLY A 103 -4.39 -14.22 -11.32
N ARG A 104 -5.46 -14.76 -10.74
CA ARG A 104 -5.46 -15.31 -9.37
C ARG A 104 -4.48 -16.47 -9.21
N LEU A 105 -3.95 -16.65 -8.00
CA LEU A 105 -3.07 -17.77 -7.68
C LEU A 105 -3.86 -19.03 -7.36
N LYS A 106 -3.26 -20.19 -7.64
CA LYS A 106 -3.75 -21.46 -7.12
C LYS A 106 -3.71 -21.43 -5.60
N GLU A 107 -4.70 -22.06 -4.98
CA GLU A 107 -4.90 -22.03 -3.53
C GLU A 107 -3.66 -22.47 -2.74
N ASP A 108 -2.97 -23.53 -3.17
CA ASP A 108 -1.78 -24.03 -2.47
C ASP A 108 -0.61 -23.03 -2.51
N VAL A 109 -0.46 -22.29 -3.61
CA VAL A 109 0.56 -21.25 -3.75
C VAL A 109 0.20 -20.04 -2.89
N ALA A 110 -1.07 -19.60 -2.94
CA ALA A 110 -1.56 -18.51 -2.10
C ALA A 110 -1.42 -18.85 -0.60
N ARG A 111 -1.72 -20.10 -0.22
CA ARG A 111 -1.55 -20.59 1.15
C ARG A 111 -0.09 -20.56 1.59
N LYS A 112 0.84 -21.05 0.77
CA LYS A 112 2.28 -20.99 1.07
C LYS A 112 2.73 -19.55 1.32
N LEU A 113 2.36 -18.62 0.44
CA LEU A 113 2.72 -17.21 0.60
C LEU A 113 2.07 -16.58 1.83
N PHE A 114 0.81 -16.90 2.11
CA PHE A 114 0.11 -16.42 3.29
C PHE A 114 0.70 -16.96 4.60
N GLN A 115 1.15 -18.22 4.63
CA GLN A 115 1.88 -18.80 5.76
C GLN A 115 3.18 -18.02 6.02
N GLN A 116 3.94 -17.73 4.97
CA GLN A 116 5.17 -16.93 5.06
C GLN A 116 4.90 -15.51 5.56
N LEU A 117 3.82 -14.88 5.08
CA LEU A 117 3.38 -13.55 5.53
C LEU A 117 3.04 -13.54 7.01
N ILE A 118 2.17 -14.45 7.45
CA ILE A 118 1.74 -14.52 8.86
C ILE A 118 2.92 -14.79 9.79
N ASN A 119 3.85 -15.69 9.41
CA ASN A 119 5.05 -15.95 10.20
C ASN A 119 5.97 -14.72 10.28
N ALA A 120 6.14 -13.96 9.18
CA ALA A 120 6.92 -12.73 9.17
C ALA A 120 6.30 -11.65 10.08
N VAL A 121 4.99 -11.47 9.97
CA VAL A 121 4.23 -10.50 10.77
C VAL A 121 4.26 -10.86 12.25
N GLU A 122 4.07 -12.13 12.60
CA GLU A 122 4.17 -12.64 13.98
C GLU A 122 5.56 -12.36 14.58
N PHE A 123 6.62 -12.63 13.82
CA PHE A 123 8.00 -12.40 14.24
C PHE A 123 8.29 -10.92 14.54
N CYS A 124 7.76 -10.01 13.73
CA CYS A 124 7.89 -8.58 13.93
C CYS A 124 7.04 -8.11 15.13
N HIS A 125 5.80 -8.57 15.23
CA HIS A 125 4.90 -8.25 16.35
C HIS A 125 5.47 -8.67 17.70
N SER A 126 6.18 -9.81 17.77
CA SER A 126 6.84 -10.27 19.00
C SER A 126 8.03 -9.40 19.45
N ARG A 127 8.37 -8.36 18.68
CA ARG A 127 9.45 -7.39 18.95
C ARG A 127 8.92 -5.95 18.99
N ASP A 128 7.61 -5.78 19.14
CA ASP A 128 6.92 -4.49 19.10
C ASP A 128 7.13 -3.71 17.79
N VAL A 129 7.33 -4.44 16.68
CA VAL A 129 7.46 -3.89 15.34
C VAL A 129 6.19 -4.17 14.56
N TYR A 130 5.47 -3.10 14.19
CA TYR A 130 4.22 -3.16 13.43
C TYR A 130 4.45 -2.61 12.03
N HIS A 131 3.89 -3.26 11.01
CA HIS A 131 4.10 -2.83 9.64
C HIS A 131 3.19 -1.66 9.25
N ARG A 132 1.90 -1.62 9.63
CA ARG A 132 0.94 -0.50 9.41
C ARG A 132 0.59 -0.12 7.97
N ASP A 133 1.42 -0.48 6.99
CA ASP A 133 1.20 -0.26 5.55
C ASP A 133 1.37 -1.56 4.75
N LEU A 134 0.85 -2.69 5.25
CA LEU A 134 0.95 -3.96 4.51
C LEU A 134 0.06 -3.90 3.26
N LYS A 135 0.70 -4.06 2.10
CA LYS A 135 0.06 -4.03 0.79
C LYS A 135 0.93 -4.80 -0.22
N PRO A 136 0.38 -5.27 -1.35
CA PRO A 136 1.12 -6.08 -2.32
C PRO A 136 2.40 -5.47 -2.85
N GLU A 137 2.49 -4.13 -2.91
CA GLU A 137 3.66 -3.37 -3.32
C GLU A 137 4.84 -3.56 -2.37
N ASN A 138 4.56 -3.82 -1.08
CA ASN A 138 5.56 -4.10 -0.05
C ASN A 138 5.84 -5.63 0.08
N LEU A 139 5.28 -6.45 -0.81
CA LEU A 139 5.49 -7.89 -0.85
C LEU A 139 6.32 -8.28 -2.07
N LEU A 140 7.57 -8.64 -1.83
CA LEU A 140 8.50 -9.10 -2.84
C LEU A 140 8.65 -10.61 -2.82
N LEU A 141 9.31 -11.14 -3.84
CA LEU A 141 9.66 -12.55 -3.98
C LEU A 141 11.16 -12.73 -4.16
N ASP A 142 11.72 -13.77 -3.56
CA ASP A 142 13.07 -14.23 -3.88
C ASP A 142 13.10 -15.03 -5.19
N GLU A 143 14.29 -15.47 -5.60
CA GLU A 143 14.50 -16.28 -6.81
C GLU A 143 13.77 -17.65 -6.79
N ASN A 144 13.43 -18.15 -5.60
CA ASN A 144 12.71 -19.39 -5.38
C ASN A 144 11.19 -19.17 -5.24
N GLY A 145 10.72 -17.92 -5.39
CA GLY A 145 9.32 -17.56 -5.24
C GLY A 145 8.82 -17.58 -3.79
N ASN A 146 9.70 -17.45 -2.80
CA ASN A 146 9.30 -17.23 -1.41
C ASN A 146 9.12 -15.74 -1.12
N LEU A 147 8.20 -15.44 -0.21
CA LEU A 147 7.87 -14.09 0.22
C LEU A 147 9.04 -13.41 0.92
N LYS A 148 9.23 -12.14 0.60
CA LYS A 148 10.08 -11.16 1.28
C LYS A 148 9.29 -9.90 1.51
N VAL A 149 8.88 -9.65 2.75
CA VAL A 149 8.19 -8.40 3.10
C VAL A 149 9.23 -7.28 3.20
N SER A 150 9.06 -6.23 2.41
CA SER A 150 9.93 -5.04 2.41
C SER A 150 9.37 -3.95 3.31
N ASP A 151 10.15 -2.89 3.50
CA ASP A 151 9.71 -1.62 4.11
C ASP A 151 9.14 -1.71 5.54
N PHE A 152 9.40 -2.82 6.23
CA PHE A 152 9.24 -2.95 7.68
C PHE A 152 10.09 -1.88 8.39
N GLY A 153 9.43 -0.82 8.86
CA GLY A 153 10.05 0.25 9.61
C GLY A 153 9.82 1.67 9.05
N LEU A 154 9.51 1.83 7.77
CA LEU A 154 9.26 3.16 7.14
C LEU A 154 7.82 3.64 7.32
N SER A 155 6.92 2.72 7.58
CA SER A 155 5.51 2.97 7.83
C SER A 155 5.28 3.85 9.07
N ALA A 156 6.20 3.83 10.02
CA ALA A 156 6.18 4.73 11.15
C ALA A 156 6.49 6.19 10.73
N LEU A 157 7.29 6.41 9.67
CA LEU A 157 7.58 7.75 9.14
C LEU A 157 6.36 8.41 8.50
N ALA A 158 5.42 7.61 7.99
CA ALA A 158 4.19 8.13 7.36
C ALA A 158 3.18 8.67 8.39
N GLU A 159 3.28 8.24 9.66
CA GLU A 159 2.33 8.62 10.71
C GLU A 159 2.82 9.75 11.61
N SER A 160 4.13 9.99 11.68
CA SER A 160 4.69 11.02 12.56
C SER A 160 4.72 12.40 11.88
N LYS A 161 3.61 13.11 12.02
CA LYS A 161 3.46 14.59 11.93
C LYS A 161 3.72 15.23 10.56
N ARG A 162 2.66 15.32 9.76
CA ARG A 162 2.26 16.63 9.24
C ARG A 162 1.13 17.16 10.13
N GLN A 163 1.21 18.42 10.55
CA GLN A 163 0.18 19.11 11.35
C GLN A 163 -1.18 19.21 10.62
N ASP A 164 -1.25 18.80 9.36
CA ASP A 164 -2.46 18.72 8.56
C ASP A 164 -3.26 17.41 8.81
N GLY A 165 -2.68 16.46 9.54
CA GLY A 165 -3.32 15.19 9.91
C GLY A 165 -3.69 14.33 8.70
N LEU A 166 -3.23 14.63 7.48
CA LEU A 166 -3.58 13.87 6.29
C LEU A 166 -2.75 12.59 6.22
N LEU A 167 -3.41 11.43 6.14
CA LEU A 167 -2.86 10.27 5.45
C LEU A 167 -2.74 10.64 3.97
N HIS A 168 -1.69 11.34 3.58
CA HIS A 168 -1.30 11.46 2.20
C HIS A 168 -0.67 10.13 1.76
N THR A 169 -1.49 9.11 1.55
CA THR A 169 -1.21 8.11 0.52
C THR A 169 -1.40 8.80 -0.83
N THR A 170 -0.46 9.67 -1.21
CA THR A 170 -0.34 10.19 -2.57
C THR A 170 0.07 9.06 -3.50
N CYS A 171 -0.89 8.20 -3.88
CA CYS A 171 -0.80 7.04 -4.80
C CYS A 171 -0.90 5.65 -4.15
N GLY A 172 -1.88 5.40 -3.27
CA GLY A 172 -2.21 4.04 -2.82
C GLY A 172 -3.71 3.82 -2.65
N THR A 173 -4.22 2.65 -3.04
CA THR A 173 -5.64 2.30 -2.85
C THR A 173 -5.90 2.09 -1.34
N PRO A 174 -6.82 2.82 -0.68
CA PRO A 174 -7.13 2.65 0.75
C PRO A 174 -7.76 1.29 1.08
N ALA A 175 -7.93 0.41 0.10
CA ALA A 175 -8.56 -0.89 0.22
C ALA A 175 -7.82 -1.88 1.14
N TYR A 176 -6.54 -1.65 1.46
CA TYR A 176 -5.74 -2.49 2.37
C TYR A 176 -5.77 -2.01 3.83
N VAL A 177 -6.33 -0.83 4.08
CA VAL A 177 -6.31 -0.16 5.38
C VAL A 177 -7.48 -0.64 6.24
N ALA A 178 -7.21 -0.87 7.53
CA ALA A 178 -8.24 -1.29 8.48
C ALA A 178 -9.24 -0.16 8.82
N PRO A 179 -10.51 -0.49 9.15
CA PRO A 179 -11.53 0.51 9.49
C PRO A 179 -11.12 1.50 10.59
N GLU A 180 -10.42 1.01 11.60
CA GLU A 180 -9.97 1.83 12.73
C GLU A 180 -8.86 2.83 12.34
N VAL A 181 -8.04 2.48 11.35
CA VAL A 181 -6.98 3.37 10.82
C VAL A 181 -7.62 4.51 10.01
N ILE A 182 -8.71 4.24 9.29
CA ILE A 182 -9.50 5.26 8.58
C ILE A 182 -10.17 6.21 9.58
N SER A 183 -10.62 5.68 10.72
CA SER A 183 -11.34 6.41 11.76
C SER A 183 -10.43 7.24 12.69
N ARG A 184 -9.09 7.13 12.56
CA ARG A 184 -8.07 8.01 13.18
C ARG A 184 -8.13 8.17 14.70
N LYS A 185 -8.75 7.22 15.39
CA LYS A 185 -8.53 7.02 16.83
C LYS A 185 -7.30 6.13 16.95
N GLY A 186 -6.36 6.43 17.84
CA GLY A 186 -5.17 5.61 18.04
C GLY A 186 -5.52 4.12 18.04
N TYR A 187 -4.77 3.31 17.31
CA TYR A 187 -5.17 1.94 16.98
C TYR A 187 -4.11 0.90 17.39
N GLU A 188 -4.55 -0.33 17.58
CA GLU A 188 -3.66 -1.47 17.83
C GLU A 188 -2.98 -1.92 16.52
N GLY A 189 -1.68 -1.65 16.37
CA GLY A 189 -0.92 -1.99 15.18
C GLY A 189 -1.02 -3.46 14.77
N VAL A 190 -1.07 -4.37 15.75
CA VAL A 190 -1.28 -5.81 15.54
C VAL A 190 -2.56 -6.08 14.76
N LYS A 191 -3.67 -5.45 15.14
CA LYS A 191 -4.98 -5.69 14.56
C LYS A 191 -5.07 -5.12 13.15
N ALA A 192 -4.47 -3.94 12.92
CA ALA A 192 -4.41 -3.33 11.60
C ALA A 192 -3.63 -4.21 10.61
N ASP A 193 -2.46 -4.73 11.00
CA ASP A 193 -1.67 -5.63 10.15
C ASP A 193 -2.42 -6.93 9.81
N ILE A 194 -3.17 -7.49 10.76
CA ILE A 194 -4.00 -8.69 10.54
C ILE A 194 -5.08 -8.40 9.49
N TRP A 195 -5.74 -7.24 9.54
CA TRP A 195 -6.71 -6.84 8.52
C TRP A 195 -6.06 -6.79 7.13
N SER A 196 -4.93 -6.10 7.00
CA SER A 196 -4.20 -5.99 5.74
C SER A 196 -3.77 -7.37 5.21
N CYS A 197 -3.34 -8.28 6.09
CA CYS A 197 -3.07 -9.67 5.72
C CYS A 197 -4.31 -10.37 5.13
N GLY A 198 -5.51 -10.12 5.68
CA GLY A 198 -6.77 -10.64 5.15
C GLY A 198 -7.10 -10.10 3.76
N VAL A 199 -6.90 -8.80 3.53
CA VAL A 199 -7.07 -8.18 2.22
C VAL A 199 -6.10 -8.80 1.22
N ILE A 200 -4.83 -8.97 1.59
CA ILE A 200 -3.81 -9.63 0.76
C ILE A 200 -4.23 -11.07 0.43
N LEU A 201 -4.65 -11.87 1.41
CA LEU A 201 -5.11 -13.25 1.16
C LEU A 201 -6.27 -13.30 0.17
N PHE A 202 -7.25 -12.40 0.33
CA PHE A 202 -8.36 -12.27 -0.60
C PHE A 202 -7.85 -12.01 -2.02
N VAL A 203 -6.97 -11.00 -2.19
CA VAL A 203 -6.41 -10.62 -3.49
C VAL A 203 -5.64 -11.78 -4.13
N LEU A 204 -4.85 -12.53 -3.36
CA LEU A 204 -4.11 -13.69 -3.88
C LEU A 204 -5.02 -14.76 -4.47
N LEU A 205 -6.18 -14.99 -3.86
CA LEU A 205 -7.13 -16.04 -4.26
C LEU A 205 -8.20 -15.57 -5.27
N ALA A 206 -8.56 -14.28 -5.23
CA ALA A 206 -9.59 -13.70 -6.08
C ALA A 206 -9.02 -13.07 -7.36
N GLY A 207 -7.82 -12.49 -7.28
CA GLY A 207 -7.23 -11.66 -8.34
C GLY A 207 -7.77 -10.22 -8.37
N TYR A 208 -8.60 -9.83 -7.40
CA TYR A 208 -9.18 -8.49 -7.26
C TYR A 208 -9.38 -8.13 -5.78
N LEU A 209 -9.65 -6.86 -5.49
CA LEU A 209 -9.80 -6.33 -4.12
C LEU A 209 -11.13 -6.76 -3.45
N PRO A 210 -11.14 -7.07 -2.14
CA PRO A 210 -12.37 -7.37 -1.40
C PRO A 210 -13.31 -6.17 -1.28
N PHE A 211 -12.74 -4.97 -1.23
CA PHE A 211 -13.46 -3.70 -1.14
C PHE A 211 -13.05 -2.83 -2.31
N TYR A 212 -14.02 -2.46 -3.14
CA TYR A 212 -13.81 -1.58 -4.27
C TYR A 212 -15.08 -0.77 -4.55
N ASP A 213 -14.90 0.51 -4.84
CA ASP A 213 -15.92 1.41 -5.34
C ASP A 213 -15.24 2.59 -6.06
N SER A 214 -15.86 3.11 -7.12
CA SER A 214 -15.36 4.31 -7.81
C SER A 214 -15.52 5.55 -6.95
N ASN A 215 -16.52 5.56 -6.05
CA ASN A 215 -16.68 6.61 -5.07
C ASN A 215 -15.94 6.24 -3.78
N LEU A 216 -14.95 7.05 -3.41
CA LEU A 216 -14.10 6.84 -2.24
C LEU A 216 -14.90 6.70 -0.93
N MET A 217 -16.02 7.39 -0.80
CA MET A 217 -16.88 7.33 0.38
C MET A 217 -17.65 6.00 0.46
N ASN A 218 -18.14 5.51 -0.67
CA ASN A 218 -18.73 4.17 -0.74
C ASN A 218 -17.69 3.09 -0.44
N LEU A 219 -16.45 3.27 -0.89
CA LEU A 219 -15.34 2.39 -0.54
C LEU A 219 -15.10 2.37 0.97
N TYR A 220 -15.01 3.53 1.62
CA TYR A 220 -14.87 3.60 3.08
C TYR A 220 -16.06 2.96 3.80
N ARG A 221 -17.29 3.17 3.32
CA ARG A 221 -18.48 2.51 3.90
C ARG A 221 -18.38 0.99 3.81
N LYS A 222 -17.98 0.46 2.65
CA LYS A 222 -17.76 -0.98 2.44
C LYS A 222 -16.69 -1.53 3.37
N ILE A 223 -15.58 -0.81 3.54
CA ILE A 223 -14.49 -1.18 4.47
C ILE A 223 -15.01 -1.20 5.91
N CYS A 224 -15.63 -0.12 6.38
CA CYS A 224 -16.13 0.01 7.76
C CYS A 224 -17.20 -1.02 8.12
N ARG A 225 -18.02 -1.44 7.15
CA ARG A 225 -19.03 -2.48 7.33
C ARG A 225 -18.53 -3.89 7.00
N ALA A 226 -17.29 -4.02 6.56
CA ALA A 226 -16.71 -5.25 6.02
C ALA A 226 -17.61 -5.93 4.96
N GLU A 227 -18.22 -5.15 4.08
CA GLU A 227 -19.07 -5.60 2.97
C GLU A 227 -18.21 -6.22 1.85
N CYS A 228 -17.62 -7.39 2.11
CA CYS A 228 -16.88 -8.18 1.12
C CYS A 228 -17.67 -9.42 0.70
N LYS A 229 -17.72 -9.69 -0.61
CA LYS A 229 -18.32 -10.91 -1.16
C LYS A 229 -17.22 -11.85 -1.62
N CYS A 230 -17.05 -12.96 -0.89
CA CYS A 230 -16.14 -14.01 -1.31
C CYS A 230 -16.65 -14.69 -2.60
N PRO A 231 -15.79 -14.89 -3.61
CA PRO A 231 -16.16 -15.65 -4.80
C PRO A 231 -16.64 -17.06 -4.49
N ASN A 232 -17.49 -17.61 -5.37
CA ASN A 232 -18.03 -18.97 -5.22
C ASN A 232 -16.95 -20.06 -5.23
N TRP A 233 -15.81 -19.80 -5.90
CA TRP A 233 -14.68 -20.73 -5.95
C TRP A 233 -13.82 -20.71 -4.68
N PHE A 234 -14.09 -19.85 -3.71
CA PHE A 234 -13.37 -19.90 -2.44
C PHE A 234 -13.80 -21.14 -1.66
N PRO A 235 -12.84 -21.95 -1.16
CA PRO A 235 -13.14 -23.02 -0.24
C PRO A 235 -13.89 -22.49 0.98
N LEU A 236 -14.79 -23.31 1.54
CA LEU A 236 -15.56 -22.93 2.72
C LEU A 236 -14.65 -22.55 3.90
N GLU A 237 -13.53 -23.24 4.07
CA GLU A 237 -12.55 -22.96 5.13
C GLU A 237 -11.91 -21.58 4.98
N VAL A 238 -11.58 -21.17 3.75
CA VAL A 238 -11.04 -19.84 3.45
C VAL A 238 -12.07 -18.77 3.77
N ARG A 239 -13.34 -18.97 3.37
CA ARG A 239 -14.42 -18.02 3.65
C ARG A 239 -14.60 -17.80 5.15
N LYS A 240 -14.59 -18.88 5.94
CA LYS A 240 -14.65 -18.82 7.41
C LYS A 240 -13.42 -18.15 8.03
N LEU A 241 -12.24 -18.34 7.45
CA LEU A 241 -11.02 -17.69 7.92
C LEU A 241 -11.07 -16.18 7.62
N LEU A 242 -11.36 -15.80 6.38
CA LEU A 242 -11.46 -14.41 5.94
C LEU A 242 -12.53 -13.62 6.71
N SER A 243 -13.70 -14.22 7.00
CA SER A 243 -14.73 -13.54 7.79
C SER A 243 -14.31 -13.21 9.21
N ARG A 244 -13.32 -13.93 9.77
CA ARG A 244 -12.75 -13.66 11.10
C ARG A 244 -11.55 -12.72 11.06
N ILE A 245 -10.81 -12.69 9.94
CA ILE A 245 -9.69 -11.77 9.71
C ILE A 245 -10.21 -10.36 9.37
N LEU A 246 -11.22 -10.28 8.50
CA LEU A 246 -11.85 -9.03 8.06
C LEU A 246 -13.04 -8.64 8.95
N ASP A 247 -12.95 -8.91 10.25
CA ASP A 247 -13.92 -8.39 11.22
C ASP A 247 -13.63 -6.89 11.41
N PRO A 248 -14.62 -5.99 11.18
CA PRO A 248 -14.40 -4.56 11.29
C PRO A 248 -14.18 -4.11 12.74
N ASN A 249 -14.57 -4.91 13.73
CA ASN A 249 -14.27 -4.64 15.13
C ASN A 249 -12.89 -5.25 15.51
N PRO A 250 -11.87 -4.42 15.82
CA PRO A 250 -10.52 -4.91 16.12
C PRO A 250 -10.46 -5.85 17.34
N HIS A 251 -11.36 -5.69 18.31
CA HIS A 251 -11.41 -6.56 19.49
C HIS A 251 -11.95 -7.96 19.19
N LYS A 252 -12.87 -8.09 18.21
CA LYS A 252 -13.40 -9.37 17.74
C LYS A 252 -12.53 -10.03 16.68
N ARG A 253 -11.72 -9.23 15.97
CA ARG A 253 -10.78 -9.67 14.94
C ARG A 253 -9.84 -10.75 15.47
N ILE A 254 -9.73 -11.84 14.72
CA ILE A 254 -8.94 -13.03 15.04
C ILE A 254 -7.47 -12.66 15.33
N SER A 255 -6.83 -13.40 16.24
CA SER A 255 -5.39 -13.27 16.51
C SER A 255 -4.57 -14.15 15.57
N ILE A 256 -3.28 -13.84 15.41
CA ILE A 256 -2.33 -14.66 14.64
C ILE A 256 -2.30 -16.12 15.12
N ALA A 257 -2.28 -16.36 16.44
CA ALA A 257 -2.33 -17.71 16.99
C ALA A 257 -3.55 -18.50 16.47
N LYS A 258 -4.74 -17.88 16.50
CA LYS A 258 -5.98 -18.49 15.99
C LYS A 258 -6.00 -18.63 14.46
N ILE A 259 -5.32 -17.76 13.71
CA ILE A 259 -5.12 -17.94 12.26
C ILE A 259 -4.31 -19.21 12.00
N LYS A 260 -3.18 -19.38 12.70
CA LYS A 260 -2.27 -20.54 12.57
C LYS A 260 -2.92 -21.85 13.00
N GLU A 261 -3.91 -21.79 13.88
CA GLU A 261 -4.69 -22.95 14.30
C GLU A 261 -5.68 -23.47 13.24
N SER A 262 -6.08 -22.62 12.28
CA SER A 262 -7.10 -22.97 11.29
C SER A 262 -6.68 -24.15 10.40
N SER A 263 -7.65 -24.98 10.03
CA SER A 263 -7.42 -26.15 9.16
C SER A 263 -6.82 -25.74 7.81
N TRP A 264 -7.34 -24.66 7.24
CA TRP A 264 -6.83 -24.11 5.99
C TRP A 264 -5.36 -23.70 6.09
N PHE A 265 -4.96 -23.02 7.17
CA PHE A 265 -3.58 -22.58 7.36
C PHE A 265 -2.61 -23.75 7.59
N LYS A 266 -3.04 -24.81 8.29
CA LYS A 266 -2.18 -25.96 8.60
C LYS A 266 -1.88 -26.87 7.41
N LYS A 267 -2.72 -26.83 6.37
CA LYS A 267 -2.59 -27.70 5.20
C LYS A 267 -1.23 -27.51 4.51
N GLY A 268 -0.51 -28.61 4.30
CA GLY A 268 0.79 -28.61 3.61
C GLY A 268 2.01 -28.27 4.48
N LEU A 269 1.84 -27.94 5.77
CA LEU A 269 2.98 -27.70 6.68
C LEU A 269 3.68 -29.00 7.14
N GLY A 270 3.07 -30.17 6.90
CA GLY A 270 3.40 -31.44 7.57
C GLY A 270 4.25 -32.48 6.81
N SER A 271 4.97 -32.14 5.73
CA SER A 271 5.80 -33.14 5.00
C SER A 271 7.32 -32.93 5.08
N ARG A 272 7.81 -32.12 6.03
CA ARG A 272 9.24 -32.04 6.36
C ARG A 272 9.44 -32.00 7.88
N HIS A 273 9.12 -33.11 8.55
CA HIS A 273 9.87 -33.45 9.76
C HIS A 273 11.28 -33.85 9.32
N VAL A 274 12.20 -32.88 9.28
CA VAL A 274 13.62 -33.18 9.42
C VAL A 274 13.77 -33.68 10.84
N GLY A 275 13.76 -35.01 10.97
CA GLY A 275 14.21 -35.66 12.19
C GLY A 275 15.63 -35.20 12.46
N THR A 276 15.83 -34.63 13.63
CA THR A 276 17.11 -34.50 14.29
C THR A 276 17.77 -35.89 14.32
N LYS A 277 18.61 -36.19 13.33
CA LYS A 277 19.61 -37.23 13.45
C LYS A 277 20.96 -36.55 13.64
N GLN A 278 21.44 -36.71 14.87
CA GLN A 278 22.79 -36.45 15.30
C GLN A 278 23.79 -36.98 14.27
N VAL A 279 24.81 -36.17 14.04
CA VAL A 279 26.06 -36.54 13.40
C VAL A 279 26.64 -37.75 14.13
N VAL A 280 26.73 -38.88 13.44
CA VAL A 280 27.68 -39.94 13.77
C VAL A 280 28.41 -40.29 12.48
N ASN A 281 29.68 -39.91 12.45
CA ASN A 281 30.67 -40.31 11.46
C ASN A 281 30.75 -41.83 11.38
N ARG A 282 30.74 -42.38 10.16
CA ARG A 282 31.49 -43.59 9.80
C ARG A 282 31.71 -43.64 8.29
N ASN A 283 32.97 -43.43 7.90
CA ASN A 283 33.52 -43.75 6.57
C ASN A 283 33.40 -45.26 6.30
N VAL A 284 33.00 -45.67 5.09
CA VAL A 284 33.64 -46.76 4.30
C VAL A 284 33.36 -46.52 2.80
N ILE A 285 34.38 -46.88 2.02
CA ILE A 285 34.72 -46.80 0.59
C ILE A 285 33.82 -47.62 -0.36
N ALA A 286 33.76 -47.19 -1.64
CA ALA A 286 33.83 -47.96 -2.91
C ALA A 286 32.88 -47.34 -3.97
N ASP A 287 33.42 -46.66 -4.99
CA ASP A 287 33.83 -47.17 -6.31
C ASP A 287 32.67 -47.63 -7.21
N GLY A 288 32.65 -47.13 -8.45
CA GLY A 288 31.80 -47.66 -9.52
C GLY A 288 31.44 -46.66 -10.62
N ASP A 289 32.28 -46.63 -11.65
CA ASP A 289 32.16 -45.95 -12.94
C ASP A 289 30.88 -46.23 -13.76
N ALA A 290 30.75 -45.41 -14.83
CA ALA A 290 30.06 -45.59 -16.12
C ALA A 290 28.93 -44.57 -16.35
N VAL A 291 29.16 -43.46 -17.08
CA VAL A 291 29.27 -43.33 -18.56
C VAL A 291 28.10 -43.97 -19.29
N SER A 292 27.21 -43.15 -19.87
CA SER A 292 26.95 -43.11 -21.32
C SER A 292 25.85 -42.10 -21.70
N SER A 293 26.21 -41.30 -22.68
CA SER A 293 25.44 -40.29 -23.42
C SER A 293 24.73 -40.86 -24.65
N SER A 294 23.80 -40.08 -25.21
CA SER A 294 23.34 -39.94 -26.62
C SER A 294 21.81 -40.10 -26.76
N ASN A 295 21.06 -39.03 -27.09
CA ASN A 295 20.84 -38.34 -28.38
C ASN A 295 20.17 -39.22 -29.45
N SER A 296 18.96 -38.85 -29.89
CA SER A 296 18.71 -38.33 -31.26
C SER A 296 17.22 -38.11 -31.56
N GLU A 297 16.99 -37.02 -32.29
CA GLU A 297 15.75 -36.48 -32.84
C GLU A 297 15.22 -37.31 -34.04
N ASN A 298 13.91 -37.25 -34.35
CA ASN A 298 13.44 -36.55 -35.56
C ASN A 298 11.91 -36.59 -35.75
N SER A 299 11.47 -35.62 -36.56
CA SER A 299 10.14 -35.06 -36.82
C SER A 299 9.36 -35.73 -37.97
N THR A 300 8.04 -35.49 -38.02
CA THR A 300 7.33 -35.07 -39.26
C THR A 300 5.91 -34.55 -38.98
N SER A 301 5.47 -33.65 -39.86
CA SER A 301 4.39 -32.67 -39.77
C SER A 301 3.13 -33.03 -40.57
N SER A 302 1.97 -32.49 -40.18
CA SER A 302 0.88 -32.17 -41.11
C SER A 302 0.06 -30.97 -40.62
N SER A 303 -0.11 -30.02 -41.54
CA SER A 303 -0.72 -28.69 -41.42
C SER A 303 -2.26 -28.71 -41.47
N ASP A 304 -2.91 -27.68 -40.92
CA ASP A 304 -3.69 -26.72 -41.72
C ASP A 304 -4.37 -25.60 -40.88
N THR A 305 -4.01 -24.35 -41.21
CA THR A 305 -4.80 -23.10 -41.42
C THR A 305 -5.98 -22.76 -40.45
N LYS A 306 -6.23 -21.55 -39.93
CA LYS A 306 -5.94 -20.14 -40.33
C LYS A 306 -6.54 -19.19 -39.26
N LEU A 307 -5.82 -18.14 -38.82
CA LEU A 307 -6.21 -16.71 -38.88
C LEU A 307 -5.24 -15.84 -38.06
N GLU A 308 -4.50 -15.00 -38.79
CA GLU A 308 -3.60 -13.98 -38.28
C GLU A 308 -4.38 -12.80 -37.70
N LEU A 309 -3.92 -12.30 -36.55
CA LEU A 309 -4.16 -10.93 -36.12
C LEU A 309 -2.82 -10.30 -35.71
N ILE A 310 -2.62 -9.08 -36.21
CA ILE A 310 -1.39 -8.30 -36.25
C ILE A 310 -0.75 -8.13 -34.86
N LYS A 311 0.53 -8.51 -34.74
CA LYS A 311 1.38 -8.23 -33.57
C LYS A 311 1.86 -6.78 -33.59
N PRO A 312 1.80 -6.06 -32.46
CA PRO A 312 2.83 -5.08 -32.14
C PRO A 312 3.97 -5.79 -31.42
N ALA A 313 5.18 -5.65 -31.97
CA ALA A 313 6.41 -5.93 -31.25
C ALA A 313 6.74 -4.77 -30.27
N ILE A 314 7.68 -5.04 -29.36
CA ILE A 314 8.45 -4.10 -28.51
C ILE A 314 7.60 -3.54 -27.32
N ILE A 315 7.99 -3.55 -26.03
CA ILE A 315 9.27 -3.42 -25.32
C ILE A 315 9.19 -4.20 -23.99
N SER A 316 10.25 -4.96 -23.67
CA SER A 316 10.52 -5.49 -22.32
C SER A 316 10.83 -4.33 -21.37
N ALA A 317 9.88 -3.92 -20.53
CA ALA A 317 10.07 -2.86 -19.55
C ALA A 317 10.06 -3.42 -18.12
N PHE A 318 11.24 -3.47 -17.51
CA PHE A 318 11.41 -3.52 -16.06
C PHE A 318 10.82 -2.24 -15.46
N ASN A 319 9.68 -2.35 -14.77
CA ASN A 319 9.11 -1.29 -13.94
C ASN A 319 8.85 -1.89 -12.55
N ILE A 320 9.58 -1.41 -11.55
CA ILE A 320 9.40 -1.76 -10.14
C ILE A 320 9.45 -0.45 -9.36
N ASN A 321 8.48 -0.30 -8.46
CA ASN A 321 8.09 0.92 -7.77
C ASN A 321 7.59 2.07 -8.67
N CYS A 322 6.59 1.74 -9.46
CA CYS A 322 5.58 2.71 -9.86
C CYS A 322 4.40 2.51 -8.91
N GLY A 323 3.91 3.57 -8.27
CA GLY A 323 2.47 3.63 -8.07
C GLY A 323 1.88 3.39 -9.46
N PHE A 324 1.23 2.23 -9.63
CA PHE A 324 0.52 1.95 -10.86
C PHE A 324 -0.48 3.08 -11.04
N ASP A 325 -0.20 3.96 -11.98
CA ASP A 325 -1.15 4.94 -12.41
C ASP A 325 -2.22 4.20 -13.22
N LEU A 326 -3.28 3.81 -12.52
CA LEU A 326 -4.49 3.29 -13.15
C LEU A 326 -5.31 4.40 -13.81
N SER A 327 -4.84 5.65 -13.90
CA SER A 327 -5.50 6.68 -14.72
C SER A 327 -5.73 6.21 -16.16
N GLY A 328 -4.81 5.40 -16.71
CA GLY A 328 -4.96 4.78 -18.02
C GLY A 328 -6.07 3.72 -18.14
N LEU A 329 -6.65 3.27 -17.01
CA LEU A 329 -7.83 2.41 -16.93
C LEU A 329 -9.10 3.18 -16.56
N PHE A 330 -8.96 4.44 -16.13
CA PHE A 330 -10.05 5.33 -15.76
C PHE A 330 -10.06 6.52 -16.72
N ILE A 331 -10.70 6.34 -17.86
CA ILE A 331 -11.12 7.45 -18.70
C ILE A 331 -12.07 8.31 -17.88
N ASN A 332 -11.58 9.45 -17.39
CA ASN A 332 -12.21 10.78 -17.51
C ASN A 332 -11.30 11.81 -16.83
N ASN A 333 -10.49 12.48 -17.65
CA ASN A 333 -9.90 13.78 -17.34
C ASN A 333 -11.04 14.75 -17.02
N ASP A 334 -11.16 15.15 -15.75
CA ASP A 334 -11.66 16.46 -15.34
C ASP A 334 -11.21 16.69 -13.89
N HIS A 335 -10.23 17.57 -13.71
CA HIS A 335 -9.82 18.04 -12.39
C HIS A 335 -10.97 18.82 -11.75
N LYS A 336 -11.85 18.15 -11.01
CA LYS A 336 -12.78 18.84 -10.11
C LYS A 336 -12.01 19.36 -8.92
N GLU A 337 -11.93 20.69 -8.81
CA GLU A 337 -11.44 21.38 -7.63
C GLU A 337 -12.46 21.18 -6.49
N GLU A 338 -12.14 20.28 -5.57
CA GLU A 338 -13.02 19.84 -4.48
C GLU A 338 -12.30 20.01 -3.14
N LEU A 339 -12.90 20.74 -2.19
CA LEU A 339 -12.43 20.83 -0.82
C LEU A 339 -13.14 19.75 0.01
N ARG A 340 -12.37 18.89 0.67
CA ARG A 340 -12.90 17.77 1.44
C ARG A 340 -12.39 17.80 2.86
N PHE A 341 -13.23 17.40 3.82
CA PHE A 341 -12.80 17.22 5.21
C PHE A 341 -13.65 16.20 5.96
N THR A 342 -13.18 15.77 7.12
CA THR A 342 -13.90 14.89 8.06
C THR A 342 -14.25 15.65 9.33
N SER A 343 -15.33 15.26 10.01
CA SER A 343 -15.79 15.84 11.27
C SER A 343 -16.34 14.76 12.20
N VAL A 344 -16.14 14.94 13.51
CA VAL A 344 -16.80 14.14 14.57
C VAL A 344 -17.97 14.87 15.22
N LYS A 345 -18.28 16.09 14.76
CA LYS A 345 -19.41 16.87 15.27
C LYS A 345 -20.72 16.30 14.69
N PRO A 346 -21.84 16.37 15.41
CA PRO A 346 -23.14 15.95 14.89
C PRO A 346 -23.51 16.71 13.60
N ALA A 347 -24.20 16.06 12.66
CA ALA A 347 -24.61 16.68 11.39
C ALA A 347 -25.32 18.05 11.55
N PRO A 348 -26.23 18.27 12.54
CA PRO A 348 -26.83 19.59 12.74
C PRO A 348 -25.82 20.70 13.06
N VAL A 349 -24.76 20.39 13.80
CA VAL A 349 -23.69 21.33 14.16
C VAL A 349 -22.85 21.68 12.93
N ILE A 350 -22.50 20.67 12.13
CA ILE A 350 -21.77 20.85 10.87
C ILE A 350 -22.56 21.74 9.91
N ILE A 351 -23.85 21.44 9.72
CA ILE A 351 -24.75 22.21 8.87
C ILE A 351 -24.85 23.65 9.38
N SER A 352 -25.03 23.86 10.68
CA SER A 352 -25.14 25.21 11.27
C SER A 352 -23.88 26.04 11.01
N LYS A 353 -22.69 25.45 11.16
CA LYS A 353 -21.44 26.18 10.91
C LYS A 353 -21.24 26.49 9.42
N LEU A 354 -21.56 25.55 8.54
CA LEU A 354 -21.51 25.80 7.09
C LEU A 354 -22.51 26.88 6.66
N VAL A 355 -23.65 26.98 7.34
CA VAL A 355 -24.63 28.03 7.12
C VAL A 355 -24.10 29.40 7.54
N GLU A 356 -23.46 29.48 8.70
CA GLU A 356 -22.80 30.68 9.21
C GLU A 356 -21.73 31.19 8.23
N VAL A 357 -20.87 30.27 7.73
CA VAL A 357 -19.84 30.60 6.73
C VAL A 357 -20.47 31.08 5.43
N GLY A 358 -21.53 30.42 4.94
CA GLY A 358 -22.24 30.85 3.75
C GLY A 358 -22.78 32.28 3.86
N ARG A 359 -23.40 32.63 5.00
CA ARG A 359 -23.90 33.99 5.26
C ARG A 359 -22.79 35.03 5.32
N SER A 360 -21.64 34.71 5.90
CA SER A 360 -20.48 35.62 5.94
C SER A 360 -19.93 35.96 4.54
N LEU A 361 -20.22 35.11 3.56
CA LEU A 361 -19.81 35.24 2.17
C LEU A 361 -20.93 35.75 1.25
N ASN A 362 -22.05 36.24 1.81
CA ASN A 362 -23.26 36.61 1.06
C ASN A 362 -23.78 35.49 0.15
N LEU A 363 -23.56 34.22 0.53
CA LEU A 363 -24.08 33.06 -0.18
C LEU A 363 -25.41 32.62 0.45
N GLU A 364 -26.45 32.54 -0.37
CA GLU A 364 -27.73 31.95 0.01
C GLU A 364 -27.69 30.44 -0.05
N ILE A 365 -28.37 29.80 0.91
CA ILE A 365 -28.41 28.35 1.03
C ILE A 365 -29.69 27.82 0.40
N LYS A 366 -29.53 27.05 -0.67
CA LYS A 366 -30.63 26.35 -1.33
C LYS A 366 -30.57 24.87 -0.97
N LYS A 367 -31.62 24.37 -0.32
CA LYS A 367 -31.80 22.93 -0.08
C LYS A 367 -32.30 22.27 -1.36
N LYS A 368 -31.74 21.11 -1.72
CA LYS A 368 -32.25 20.25 -2.80
C LYS A 368 -32.74 18.93 -2.21
N GLU A 369 -33.62 18.23 -2.92
CA GLU A 369 -34.04 16.87 -2.58
C GLU A 369 -32.82 15.93 -2.45
N GLY A 370 -32.86 15.02 -1.48
CA GLY A 370 -31.79 14.03 -1.25
C GLY A 370 -30.65 14.45 -0.31
N GLY A 371 -30.78 15.54 0.45
CA GLY A 371 -29.78 15.95 1.46
C GLY A 371 -28.61 16.78 0.91
N PHE A 372 -28.69 17.21 -0.36
CA PHE A 372 -27.72 18.10 -0.98
C PHE A 372 -28.02 19.56 -0.61
N LEU A 373 -27.00 20.27 -0.13
CA LEU A 373 -27.06 21.70 0.13
C LEU A 373 -26.29 22.44 -0.97
N ARG A 374 -26.76 23.61 -1.40
CA ARG A 374 -26.03 24.50 -2.29
C ARG A 374 -25.87 25.86 -1.66
N LEU A 375 -24.67 26.42 -1.73
CA LEU A 375 -24.40 27.82 -1.44
C LEU A 375 -24.35 28.56 -2.77
N VAL A 376 -25.17 29.59 -2.94
CA VAL A 376 -25.30 30.36 -4.19
C VAL A 376 -25.21 31.83 -3.86
N GLY A 377 -24.29 32.56 -4.50
CA GLY A 377 -24.21 34.00 -4.36
C GLY A 377 -23.62 34.67 -5.60
N LEU A 378 -23.82 35.98 -5.67
CA LEU A 378 -23.29 36.82 -6.75
C LEU A 378 -21.89 37.30 -6.37
N ASN A 379 -20.93 37.09 -7.26
CA ASN A 379 -19.61 37.68 -7.13
C ASN A 379 -19.66 39.13 -7.66
N GLU A 380 -19.56 40.11 -6.75
CA GLU A 380 -19.64 41.53 -7.05
C GLU A 380 -18.56 42.03 -8.03
N SER A 381 -17.41 41.33 -8.09
CA SER A 381 -16.28 41.74 -8.93
C SER A 381 -16.46 41.43 -10.43
N ARG A 382 -17.30 40.44 -10.78
CA ARG A 382 -17.45 39.94 -12.16
C ARG A 382 -18.89 39.70 -12.61
N TYR A 383 -19.89 40.00 -11.78
CA TYR A 383 -21.31 39.74 -12.06
C TYR A 383 -21.61 38.26 -12.42
N GLU A 384 -20.82 37.33 -11.92
CA GLU A 384 -21.01 35.89 -12.12
C GLU A 384 -21.61 35.23 -10.87
N THR A 385 -22.42 34.20 -11.07
CA THR A 385 -23.01 33.42 -9.97
C THR A 385 -22.07 32.29 -9.56
N LEU A 386 -21.54 32.39 -8.35
CA LEU A 386 -20.76 31.32 -7.71
C LEU A 386 -21.72 30.32 -7.07
N CYS A 387 -21.58 29.04 -7.43
CA CYS A 387 -22.35 27.97 -6.82
C CYS A 387 -21.42 26.91 -6.24
N ILE A 388 -21.54 26.67 -4.94
CA ILE A 388 -20.82 25.62 -4.22
C ILE A 388 -21.80 24.52 -3.86
N GLY A 389 -21.55 23.31 -4.34
CA GLY A 389 -22.24 22.11 -3.90
C GLY A 389 -21.67 21.63 -2.58
N LEU A 390 -22.53 21.39 -1.59
CA LEU A 390 -22.19 20.85 -0.29
C LEU A 390 -22.84 19.48 -0.11
N GLN A 391 -22.02 18.49 0.22
CA GLN A 391 -22.46 17.13 0.53
C GLN A 391 -21.89 16.68 1.87
N ILE A 392 -22.76 16.22 2.75
CA ILE A 392 -22.40 15.65 4.05
C ILE A 392 -22.75 14.18 4.02
N PHE A 393 -21.77 13.33 4.30
CA PHE A 393 -21.92 11.88 4.29
C PHE A 393 -21.62 11.33 5.68
N GLU A 394 -22.53 10.54 6.22
CA GLU A 394 -22.28 9.78 7.45
C GLU A 394 -21.40 8.55 7.14
N ILE A 395 -20.20 8.49 7.74
CA ILE A 395 -19.28 7.34 7.65
C ILE A 395 -19.63 6.30 8.73
N SER A 396 -19.94 6.77 9.94
CA SER A 396 -20.35 5.99 11.11
C SER A 396 -21.18 6.87 12.05
N GLU A 397 -21.79 6.30 13.09
CA GLU A 397 -22.67 6.98 14.06
C GLU A 397 -22.10 8.30 14.65
N SER A 398 -20.78 8.51 14.58
CA SER A 398 -20.11 9.72 15.09
C SER A 398 -19.08 10.34 14.12
N HIS A 399 -19.04 9.93 12.85
CA HIS A 399 -18.08 10.49 11.88
C HIS A 399 -18.76 10.86 10.57
N TYR A 400 -18.47 12.07 10.11
CA TYR A 400 -19.01 12.65 8.90
C TYR A 400 -17.88 13.04 7.95
N PHE A 401 -18.11 12.83 6.66
CA PHE A 401 -17.28 13.33 5.57
C PHE A 401 -18.02 14.45 4.86
N ILE A 402 -17.34 15.55 4.58
CA ILE A 402 -17.92 16.75 4.00
C ILE A 402 -17.14 17.08 2.74
N GLU A 403 -17.87 17.25 1.64
CA GLU A 403 -17.34 17.65 0.35
C GLU A 403 -17.97 18.97 -0.08
N LEU A 404 -17.11 19.92 -0.44
CA LEU A 404 -17.46 21.17 -1.10
C LEU A 404 -16.90 21.10 -2.52
N SER A 405 -17.75 21.30 -3.51
CA SER A 405 -17.39 21.25 -4.93
C SER A 405 -17.87 22.50 -5.66
N ARG A 406 -17.05 23.06 -6.55
CA ARG A 406 -17.49 24.14 -7.45
C ARG A 406 -18.49 23.58 -8.46
N SER A 407 -19.70 24.11 -8.45
CA SER A 407 -20.75 23.79 -9.43
C SER A 407 -20.82 24.82 -10.57
N SER A 408 -20.50 26.09 -10.30
CA SER A 408 -20.37 27.20 -11.28
C SER A 408 -19.55 28.36 -10.70
N GLY A 409 -19.04 29.26 -11.54
CA GLY A 409 -18.21 30.43 -11.16
C GLY A 409 -16.73 30.24 -11.46
N ASP A 410 -15.91 31.30 -11.39
CA ASP A 410 -14.47 31.26 -11.67
C ASP A 410 -13.67 30.34 -10.71
N ALA A 411 -12.69 29.61 -11.23
CA ALA A 411 -11.90 28.63 -10.45
C ALA A 411 -10.91 29.30 -9.48
N ILE A 412 -10.31 30.42 -9.88
CA ILE A 412 -9.35 31.18 -9.07
C ILE A 412 -10.08 31.82 -7.90
N ASP A 413 -11.23 32.43 -8.15
CA ASP A 413 -12.06 33.02 -7.10
C ASP A 413 -12.55 31.96 -6.10
N TYR A 414 -12.93 30.78 -6.61
CA TYR A 414 -13.28 29.63 -5.78
C TYR A 414 -12.11 29.19 -4.88
N GLN A 415 -10.91 29.01 -5.44
CA GLN A 415 -9.72 28.63 -4.66
C GLN A 415 -9.34 29.67 -3.60
N ASN A 416 -9.39 30.97 -3.95
CA ASN A 416 -9.09 32.04 -3.00
C ASN A 416 -10.09 32.07 -1.86
N MET A 417 -11.40 31.94 -2.15
CA MET A 417 -12.45 31.88 -1.14
C MET A 417 -12.32 30.62 -0.25
N LEU A 418 -12.00 29.46 -0.84
CA LEU A 418 -11.77 28.22 -0.10
C LEU A 418 -10.60 28.38 0.89
N THR A 419 -9.47 28.93 0.42
CA THR A 419 -8.24 29.02 1.21
C THR A 419 -8.23 30.14 2.24
N GLN A 420 -8.75 31.32 1.90
CA GLN A 420 -8.67 32.51 2.74
C GLN A 420 -9.84 32.63 3.72
N THR A 421 -11.02 32.07 3.41
CA THR A 421 -12.23 32.32 4.23
C THR A 421 -12.86 31.02 4.73
N ILE A 422 -13.20 30.09 3.85
CA ILE A 422 -13.94 28.88 4.23
C ILE A 422 -13.09 27.96 5.11
N ARG A 423 -11.82 27.75 4.74
CA ARG A 423 -10.92 26.85 5.49
C ARG A 423 -10.66 27.34 6.93
N PRO A 424 -10.29 28.62 7.17
CA PRO A 424 -10.16 29.13 8.54
C PRO A 424 -11.47 29.06 9.33
N ALA A 425 -12.61 29.38 8.71
CA ALA A 425 -13.88 29.45 9.42
C ALA A 425 -14.46 28.07 9.83
N LEU A 426 -14.00 26.98 9.20
CA LEU A 426 -14.44 25.61 9.50
C LEU A 426 -13.50 24.84 10.44
N GLU A 427 -12.39 25.43 10.86
CA GLU A 427 -11.35 24.74 11.66
C GLU A 427 -11.91 24.06 12.91
N GLU A 428 -12.87 24.68 13.60
CA GLU A 428 -13.50 24.17 14.83
C GLU A 428 -14.33 22.89 14.64
N ILE A 429 -14.81 22.64 13.43
CA ILE A 429 -15.60 21.45 13.10
C ILE A 429 -14.80 20.42 12.31
N VAL A 430 -13.61 20.78 11.84
CA VAL A 430 -12.77 19.92 11.01
C VAL A 430 -11.92 19.02 11.91
N LEU A 431 -12.10 17.71 11.75
CA LEU A 431 -11.17 16.72 12.27
C LEU A 431 -9.91 16.63 11.38
N ALA A 432 -10.08 16.66 10.06
CA ALA A 432 -8.99 16.70 9.09
C ALA A 432 -9.44 17.04 7.67
N TRP A 433 -8.61 17.78 6.94
CA TRP A 433 -8.78 18.11 5.52
C TRP A 433 -8.37 16.93 4.60
N GLN A 434 -8.83 16.90 3.34
CA GLN A 434 -8.44 15.94 2.29
C GLN A 434 -8.12 16.67 0.98
N GLY A 435 -6.86 16.54 0.53
CA GLY A 435 -6.39 16.84 -0.83
C GLY A 435 -6.56 18.27 -1.34
N VAL A 436 -5.56 19.14 -1.16
CA VAL A 436 -5.03 20.10 -2.16
C VAL A 436 -3.57 20.36 -1.78
N GLN A 437 -2.66 20.26 -2.75
CA GLN A 437 -1.26 20.65 -2.60
C GLN A 437 -1.19 22.12 -2.19
N SER A 438 -0.55 22.42 -1.06
CA SER A 438 -0.08 23.76 -0.78
C SER A 438 1.04 24.11 -1.77
N HIS A 439 0.68 24.60 -2.95
CA HIS A 439 1.56 25.52 -3.65
C HIS A 439 1.42 26.87 -2.98
N GLN A 440 2.33 27.15 -2.04
CA GLN A 440 2.69 28.52 -1.70
C GLN A 440 4.11 28.55 -1.13
N GLN A 441 4.98 29.10 -1.97
CA GLN A 441 6.22 29.85 -1.76
C GLN A 441 7.32 29.28 -0.86
#